data_AF-A0A7C3HS06-F1
#
_entry.id   AF-A0A7C3HS06-F1
#
_cell.length_a   1.000
_cell.length_b   1.000
_cell.length_c   1.000
_cell.angle_alpha   90.00
_cell.angle_beta   90.00
_cell.angle_gamma   90.00
#
_symmetry.space_group_name_H-M   'P 1'
#
loop_
_entity.id
_entity.type
_entity.pdbx_description
1 polymer ?
#
loop_
_entity_poly.entity_id
_entity_poly.type
_entity_poly.pdbx_seq_one_letter_code
_entity_poly.pdbx_strand_id
1 'polypeptide(L)'
;MRLAELALENLPCGRWEPIRVLDLGCERGDSTRILQHHLPYATVHGTDETHWLGHARQVIGQAFLPPGLVRPDYELVVVLGTGETVRERLEEALRLTTRWVVAVAPLGVVRESEWQKWGFQAHREFGILPEDGVWWVGVYDRQRAVVPCERVLIAAPVRQQPEILQVFLEAQRQLDTAGLEVAYLFVDNNDDPRSTQILKGFAESAEHSVTLWHAAPGSGYQRTEHTHHWEVGIVWRLAALKDRILRYAYEAGYDALWILDSDLVVAPNHLKHLIAQEAPIVVSVVALFPFGEVKKLRYLPEEDIWQTRFLAPRDLADGAHQVRLLLRDRKGQVFRESKSFVILSKPPLVRARLDKTRARPGETVRIQVAASETTRTIFARMYGLPAVPVRWNQQALANTADFAVPAHLPAGRYTLSVTAEDMAHNIARQEVQLEVVP
;
A
#
# COMPACT_ATOMS: atom_id res chain seq x y z
N MET A 1 14.45 9.87 -16.46
CA MET A 1 14.41 8.40 -16.44
C MET A 1 13.28 7.88 -15.54
N ARG A 2 13.34 8.08 -14.22
CA ARG A 2 12.34 7.56 -13.24
C ARG A 2 10.89 7.99 -13.50
N LEU A 3 10.64 9.26 -13.81
CA LEU A 3 9.27 9.74 -14.09
C LEU A 3 8.64 9.07 -15.32
N ALA A 4 9.47 8.69 -16.30
CA ALA A 4 8.99 7.99 -17.49
C ALA A 4 8.58 6.55 -17.15
N GLU A 5 9.28 5.87 -16.24
CA GLU A 5 8.89 4.55 -15.73
C GLU A 5 7.54 4.62 -15.00
N LEU A 6 7.35 5.61 -14.13
CA LEU A 6 6.10 5.84 -13.41
C LEU A 6 4.92 6.09 -14.36
N ALA A 7 5.13 6.88 -15.42
CA ALA A 7 4.14 7.07 -16.47
C ALA A 7 3.87 5.78 -17.28
N LEU A 8 4.91 4.98 -17.57
CA LEU A 8 4.81 3.70 -18.28
C LEU A 8 4.07 2.62 -17.46
N GLU A 9 4.10 2.71 -16.13
CA GLU A 9 3.32 1.86 -15.22
C GLU A 9 1.84 2.23 -15.26
N ASN A 10 1.55 3.53 -15.40
CA ASN A 10 0.21 4.10 -15.38
C ASN A 10 -0.41 4.35 -16.76
N LEU A 11 0.12 3.73 -17.82
CA LEU A 11 -0.45 3.85 -19.16
C LEU A 11 -1.89 3.32 -19.21
N PRO A 12 -2.85 4.11 -19.75
CA PRO A 12 -4.23 3.68 -19.94
C PRO A 12 -4.41 2.70 -21.12
N CYS A 13 -3.34 2.48 -21.90
CA CYS A 13 -3.32 1.62 -23.07
C CYS A 13 -2.27 0.49 -22.93
N GLY A 14 -2.37 -0.50 -23.82
CA GLY A 14 -1.38 -1.56 -23.97
C GLY A 14 -0.10 -1.04 -24.62
N ARG A 15 1.07 -1.53 -24.18
CA ARG A 15 2.38 -1.18 -24.76
C ARG A 15 2.56 -1.60 -26.23
N TRP A 16 1.65 -2.42 -26.72
CA TRP A 16 1.68 -2.99 -28.05
C TRP A 16 0.75 -2.29 -29.05
N GLU A 17 0.03 -1.27 -28.59
CA GLU A 17 -0.90 -0.54 -29.46
C GLU A 17 -0.13 0.36 -30.44
N PRO A 18 -0.48 0.35 -31.74
CA PRO A 18 0.14 1.21 -32.74
C PRO A 18 -0.47 2.62 -32.67
N ILE A 19 -0.01 3.39 -31.67
CA ILE A 19 -0.51 4.74 -31.38
C ILE A 19 0.57 5.80 -31.58
N ARG A 20 0.16 7.07 -31.71
CA ARG A 20 1.07 8.21 -31.67
C ARG A 20 1.15 8.74 -30.25
N VAL A 21 2.39 8.89 -29.78
CA VAL A 21 2.69 9.35 -28.43
C VAL A 21 3.47 10.64 -28.53
N LEU A 22 3.04 11.67 -27.81
CA LEU A 22 3.79 12.90 -27.65
C LEU A 22 4.35 12.99 -26.23
N ASP A 23 5.67 13.07 -26.10
CA ASP A 23 6.35 13.46 -24.88
C ASP A 23 6.47 14.99 -24.84
N LEU A 24 5.55 15.63 -24.12
CA LEU A 24 5.42 17.09 -24.04
C LEU A 24 6.29 17.63 -22.90
N GLY A 25 7.30 18.41 -23.27
CA GLY A 25 8.32 18.88 -22.35
C GLY A 25 9.48 17.91 -22.19
N CYS A 26 9.92 17.30 -23.29
CA CYS A 26 10.89 16.20 -23.30
C CYS A 26 12.32 16.59 -22.89
N GLU A 27 12.62 17.88 -22.72
CA GLU A 27 13.94 18.44 -22.44
C GLU A 27 15.03 17.87 -23.37
N ARG A 28 15.98 17.09 -22.82
CA ARG A 28 17.08 16.45 -23.56
C ARG A 28 16.66 15.20 -24.35
N GLY A 29 15.41 14.78 -24.22
CA GLY A 29 14.83 13.65 -24.94
C GLY A 29 15.03 12.28 -24.28
N ASP A 30 15.51 12.23 -23.02
CA ASP A 30 15.73 10.97 -22.31
C ASP A 30 14.42 10.22 -22.06
N SER A 31 13.35 10.93 -21.64
CA SER A 31 12.00 10.38 -21.51
C SER A 31 11.47 9.86 -22.84
N THR A 32 11.66 10.61 -23.93
CA THR A 32 11.21 10.23 -25.28
C THR A 32 11.84 8.92 -25.71
N ARG A 33 13.14 8.71 -25.44
CA ARG A 33 13.84 7.46 -25.74
C ARG A 33 13.30 6.28 -24.93
N ILE A 34 13.05 6.49 -23.63
CA ILE A 34 12.49 5.47 -22.74
C ILE A 34 11.09 5.06 -23.20
N LEU A 35 10.24 6.04 -23.53
CA LEU A 35 8.92 5.80 -24.08
C LEU A 35 9.00 5.02 -25.40
N GLN A 36 9.86 5.41 -26.35
CA GLN A 36 10.03 4.69 -27.61
C GLN A 36 10.55 3.25 -27.41
N HIS A 37 11.45 3.04 -26.45
CA HIS A 37 11.98 1.72 -26.11
C HIS A 37 10.91 0.80 -25.53
N HIS A 38 10.03 1.31 -24.66
CA HIS A 38 9.00 0.52 -23.99
C HIS A 38 7.65 0.47 -24.71
N LEU A 39 7.46 1.28 -25.75
CA LEU A 39 6.29 1.31 -26.63
C LEU A 39 6.73 0.98 -28.07
N PRO A 40 7.13 -0.27 -28.35
CA PRO A 40 7.84 -0.64 -29.58
C PRO A 40 7.01 -0.48 -30.87
N TYR A 41 5.68 -0.42 -30.75
CA TYR A 41 4.77 -0.23 -31.89
C TYR A 41 4.22 1.20 -31.98
N ALA A 42 4.52 2.04 -30.99
CA ALA A 42 4.10 3.43 -31.00
C ALA A 42 5.08 4.31 -31.78
N THR A 43 4.53 5.34 -32.43
CA THR A 43 5.33 6.43 -32.99
C THR A 43 5.48 7.50 -31.91
N VAL A 44 6.67 7.58 -31.31
CA VAL A 44 6.93 8.52 -30.20
C VAL A 44 7.64 9.77 -30.72
N HIS A 45 7.06 10.93 -30.46
CA HIS A 45 7.68 12.23 -30.71
C HIS A 45 7.91 12.96 -29.39
N GLY A 46 9.04 13.63 -29.25
CA GLY A 46 9.33 14.59 -28.19
C GLY A 46 9.18 16.02 -28.69
N THR A 47 8.63 16.90 -27.85
CA THR A 47 8.62 18.34 -28.12
C THR A 47 8.94 19.12 -26.86
N ASP A 48 9.69 20.21 -27.02
CA ASP A 48 10.02 21.18 -25.97
C ASP A 48 10.45 22.49 -26.64
N GLU A 49 10.83 23.50 -25.85
CA GLU A 49 11.36 24.76 -26.37
C GLU A 49 12.56 24.55 -27.31
N THR A 50 12.68 25.41 -28.34
CA THR A 50 13.64 25.28 -29.44
C THR A 50 15.10 25.13 -28.98
N HIS A 51 15.46 25.70 -27.83
CA HIS A 51 16.81 25.62 -27.28
C HIS A 51 17.16 24.22 -26.73
N TRP A 52 16.18 23.48 -26.22
CA TRP A 52 16.34 22.08 -25.78
C TRP A 52 16.48 21.11 -26.96
N LEU A 53 15.71 21.35 -28.02
CA LEU A 53 15.66 20.47 -29.20
C LEU A 53 16.98 20.42 -29.99
N GLY A 54 17.84 21.45 -29.87
CA GLY A 54 19.17 21.46 -30.48
C GLY A 54 20.08 20.33 -29.97
N HIS A 55 19.95 19.95 -28.69
CA HIS A 55 20.69 18.84 -28.09
C HIS A 55 20.05 17.48 -28.38
N ALA A 56 18.72 17.40 -28.39
CA ALA A 56 17.98 16.15 -28.62
C ALA A 56 18.14 15.63 -30.08
N ARG A 57 18.18 16.55 -31.06
CA ARG A 57 18.28 16.24 -32.50
C ARG A 57 19.62 15.63 -32.94
N GLN A 58 20.68 15.76 -32.15
CA GLN A 58 22.00 15.20 -32.48
C GLN A 58 22.05 13.67 -32.40
N VAL A 59 21.01 13.03 -31.84
CA VAL A 59 21.02 11.57 -31.57
C VAL A 59 20.00 10.80 -32.42
N ILE A 60 18.80 11.34 -32.69
CA ILE A 60 17.81 10.78 -33.64
C ILE A 60 16.94 11.92 -34.21
N GLY A 61 17.21 12.38 -35.43
CA GLY A 61 16.66 13.65 -35.95
C GLY A 61 15.14 13.69 -36.24
N GLN A 62 14.46 12.55 -36.39
CA GLN A 62 13.03 12.50 -36.77
C GLN A 62 12.06 12.38 -35.58
N ALA A 63 12.55 12.09 -34.37
CA ALA A 63 11.73 11.90 -33.18
C ALA A 63 11.45 13.22 -32.41
N PHE A 64 11.99 14.36 -32.83
CA PHE A 64 11.92 15.63 -32.08
C PHE A 64 11.34 16.77 -32.92
N LEU A 65 10.13 17.19 -32.56
CA LEU A 65 9.35 18.20 -33.29
C LEU A 65 9.42 19.56 -32.58
N PRO A 66 9.72 20.67 -33.29
CA PRO A 66 9.50 22.01 -32.77
C PRO A 66 8.03 22.21 -32.41
N PRO A 67 7.70 23.02 -31.38
CA PRO A 67 6.32 23.24 -30.96
C PRO A 67 5.37 23.63 -32.10
N GLY A 68 5.85 24.46 -33.05
CA GLY A 68 5.06 24.88 -34.22
C GLY A 68 4.75 23.79 -35.26
N LEU A 69 5.34 22.59 -35.16
CA LEU A 69 5.05 21.45 -36.04
C LEU A 69 4.18 20.37 -35.37
N VAL A 70 3.89 20.51 -34.08
CA VAL A 70 3.06 19.56 -33.33
C VAL A 70 1.59 19.79 -33.68
N ARG A 71 0.90 18.71 -34.07
CA ARG A 71 -0.53 18.72 -34.43
C ARG A 71 -1.35 18.03 -33.33
N PRO A 72 -2.64 18.37 -33.15
CA PRO A 72 -3.51 17.75 -32.15
C PRO A 72 -4.05 16.40 -32.63
N ASP A 73 -3.15 15.46 -32.92
CA ASP A 73 -3.44 14.16 -33.52
C ASP A 73 -2.70 13.01 -32.81
N TYR A 74 -2.38 13.19 -31.53
CA TYR A 74 -1.74 12.16 -30.70
C TYR A 74 -2.79 11.44 -29.85
N GLU A 75 -2.85 10.11 -29.91
CA GLU A 75 -3.72 9.33 -29.03
C GLU A 75 -3.29 9.40 -27.57
N LEU A 76 -1.99 9.54 -27.30
CA LEU A 76 -1.44 9.68 -25.95
C LEU A 76 -0.49 10.88 -25.89
N VAL A 77 -0.72 11.77 -24.91
CA VAL A 77 0.26 12.79 -24.53
C VAL A 77 0.80 12.47 -23.14
N VAL A 78 2.12 12.48 -22.99
CA VAL A 78 2.82 12.26 -21.72
C VAL A 78 3.41 13.59 -21.27
N VAL A 79 3.14 13.98 -20.03
CA VAL A 79 3.68 15.19 -19.41
C VAL A 79 4.47 14.79 -18.17
N LEU A 80 5.79 14.95 -18.22
CA LEU A 80 6.66 14.71 -17.07
C LEU A 80 7.27 16.04 -16.64
N GLY A 81 7.26 16.34 -15.35
CA GLY A 81 8.00 17.49 -14.88
C GLY A 81 8.23 17.49 -13.38
N THR A 82 9.20 18.30 -12.98
CA THR A 82 9.68 18.41 -11.59
C THR A 82 9.35 19.77 -10.96
N GLY A 83 8.61 20.64 -11.66
CA GLY A 83 8.30 22.01 -11.24
C GLY A 83 7.01 22.56 -11.84
N GLU A 84 6.81 23.88 -11.75
CA GLU A 84 5.54 24.55 -12.06
C GLU A 84 5.10 24.46 -13.53
N THR A 85 6.03 24.21 -14.45
CA THR A 85 5.76 24.07 -15.90
C THR A 85 4.81 22.91 -16.23
N VAL A 86 4.64 21.93 -15.33
CA VAL A 86 3.69 20.83 -15.52
C VAL A 86 2.26 21.36 -15.66
N ARG A 87 1.89 22.40 -14.90
CA ARG A 87 0.55 23.01 -14.94
C ARG A 87 0.22 23.54 -16.33
N GLU A 88 1.13 24.29 -16.93
CA GLU A 88 0.97 24.88 -18.27
C GLU A 88 0.92 23.78 -19.35
N ARG A 89 1.79 22.78 -19.22
CA ARG A 89 1.85 21.63 -20.14
C ARG A 89 0.59 20.77 -20.09
N LEU A 90 -0.11 20.66 -18.96
CA LEU A 90 -1.35 19.89 -18.86
C LEU A 90 -2.47 20.45 -19.75
N GLU A 91 -2.66 21.78 -19.77
CA GLU A 91 -3.67 22.42 -20.61
C GLU A 91 -3.34 22.28 -22.11
N GLU A 92 -2.05 22.30 -22.46
CA GLU A 92 -1.59 22.01 -23.82
C GLU A 92 -1.78 20.52 -24.17
N ALA A 93 -1.45 19.60 -23.28
CA ALA A 93 -1.64 18.17 -23.48
C ALA A 93 -3.11 17.81 -23.76
N LEU A 94 -4.05 18.43 -23.04
CA LEU A 94 -5.48 18.25 -23.28
C LEU A 94 -5.93 18.73 -24.66
N ARG A 95 -5.27 19.74 -25.25
CA ARG A 95 -5.55 20.21 -26.62
C ARG A 95 -4.91 19.30 -27.68
N LEU A 96 -3.75 18.73 -27.39
CA LEU A 96 -2.99 17.91 -28.32
C LEU A 96 -3.44 16.45 -28.39
N THR A 97 -4.04 15.95 -27.31
CA THR A 97 -4.53 14.57 -27.27
C THR A 97 -5.84 14.40 -28.05
N THR A 98 -6.01 13.24 -28.68
CA THR A 98 -7.30 12.76 -29.18
C THR A 98 -8.01 11.86 -28.16
N ARG A 99 -7.28 11.34 -27.17
CA ARG A 99 -7.83 10.42 -26.16
C ARG A 99 -7.17 10.55 -24.79
N TRP A 100 -5.91 10.14 -24.64
CA TRP A 100 -5.26 9.96 -23.35
C TRP A 100 -4.26 11.06 -23.00
N VAL A 101 -4.19 11.41 -21.72
CA VAL A 101 -3.02 12.10 -21.14
C VAL A 101 -2.56 11.34 -19.91
N VAL A 102 -1.25 11.10 -19.80
CA VAL A 102 -0.62 10.64 -18.56
C VAL A 102 0.32 11.72 -18.10
N ALA A 103 0.16 12.17 -16.86
CA ALA A 103 0.98 13.23 -16.30
C ALA A 103 1.55 12.85 -14.94
N VAL A 104 2.80 13.20 -14.73
CA VAL A 104 3.52 12.97 -13.46
C VAL A 104 4.03 14.30 -12.95
N ALA A 105 3.63 14.69 -11.73
CA ALA A 105 3.93 15.98 -11.13
C ALA A 105 4.32 15.85 -9.65
N PRO A 106 5.15 16.73 -9.08
CA PRO A 106 5.39 16.75 -7.64
C PRO A 106 4.11 17.11 -6.86
N LEU A 107 3.96 16.60 -5.63
CA LEU A 107 2.76 16.80 -4.80
C LEU A 107 2.35 18.29 -4.63
N GLY A 108 3.33 19.20 -4.59
CA GLY A 108 3.11 20.63 -4.35
C GLY A 108 2.74 21.47 -5.58
N VAL A 109 2.77 20.92 -6.80
CA VAL A 109 2.62 21.71 -8.03
C VAL A 109 1.16 21.84 -8.48
N VAL A 110 0.41 20.73 -8.44
CA VAL A 110 -0.99 20.67 -8.86
C VAL A 110 -1.81 20.11 -7.71
N ARG A 111 -2.86 20.82 -7.29
CA ARG A 111 -3.76 20.33 -6.24
C ARG A 111 -4.70 19.28 -6.80
N GLU A 112 -5.13 18.36 -5.95
CA GLU A 112 -6.09 17.31 -6.29
C GLU A 112 -7.37 17.83 -6.95
N SER A 113 -7.92 18.94 -6.45
CA SER A 113 -9.10 19.60 -7.03
C SER A 113 -8.88 20.10 -8.46
N GLU A 114 -7.65 20.42 -8.83
CA GLU A 114 -7.30 20.94 -10.17
C GLU A 114 -7.24 19.79 -11.17
N TRP A 115 -6.66 18.64 -10.76
CA TRP A 115 -6.73 17.40 -11.53
C TRP A 115 -8.17 17.02 -11.85
N GLN A 116 -9.03 17.00 -10.84
CA GLN A 116 -10.46 16.69 -10.99
C GLN A 116 -11.16 17.68 -11.93
N LYS A 117 -10.89 18.98 -11.80
CA LYS A 117 -11.45 20.02 -12.69
C LYS A 117 -11.07 19.81 -14.16
N TRP A 118 -9.86 19.32 -14.42
CA TRP A 118 -9.40 18.97 -15.77
C TRP A 118 -9.86 17.58 -16.23
N GLY A 119 -10.57 16.82 -15.40
CA GLY A 119 -11.09 15.49 -15.72
C GLY A 119 -10.05 14.37 -15.59
N PHE A 120 -8.94 14.62 -14.90
CA PHE A 120 -7.96 13.58 -14.60
C PHE A 120 -8.40 12.76 -13.38
N GLN A 121 -8.12 11.46 -13.45
CA GLN A 121 -8.01 10.63 -12.26
C GLN A 121 -6.59 10.71 -11.75
N ALA A 122 -6.42 11.31 -10.58
CA ALA A 122 -5.12 11.52 -9.99
C ALA A 122 -4.99 10.74 -8.69
N HIS A 123 -3.93 9.95 -8.60
CA HIS A 123 -3.54 9.26 -7.38
C HIS A 123 -2.10 9.61 -7.02
N ARG A 124 -1.71 9.27 -5.80
CA ARG A 124 -0.37 9.57 -5.26
C ARG A 124 0.47 8.31 -5.32
N GLU A 125 1.67 8.43 -5.85
CA GLU A 125 2.66 7.35 -5.86
C GLU A 125 3.95 7.78 -5.16
N PHE A 126 4.60 6.82 -4.52
CA PHE A 126 5.92 7.01 -3.94
C PHE A 126 6.98 6.72 -5.01
N GLY A 127 8.03 7.54 -5.03
CA GLY A 127 9.22 7.14 -5.76
C GLY A 127 9.89 5.89 -5.16
N ILE A 128 10.84 5.33 -5.89
CA ILE A 128 11.53 4.08 -5.53
C ILE A 128 12.40 4.27 -4.28
N LEU A 129 12.91 5.49 -4.06
CA LEU A 129 13.75 5.84 -2.92
C LEU A 129 13.01 6.79 -1.95
N PRO A 130 13.26 6.71 -0.63
CA PRO A 130 12.62 7.57 0.38
C PRO A 130 12.77 9.09 0.10
N GLU A 131 13.86 9.51 -0.54
CA GLU A 131 14.14 10.89 -0.92
C GLU A 131 13.39 11.37 -2.17
N ASP A 132 12.83 10.46 -2.98
CA ASP A 132 12.12 10.82 -4.22
C ASP A 132 10.79 11.54 -3.94
N GLY A 133 10.31 11.49 -2.70
CA GLY A 133 9.06 12.14 -2.28
C GLY A 133 7.81 11.49 -2.88
N VAL A 134 6.68 12.19 -2.73
CA VAL A 134 5.37 11.77 -3.24
C VAL A 134 5.07 12.51 -4.54
N TRP A 135 4.65 11.75 -5.55
CA TRP A 135 4.28 12.24 -6.87
C TRP A 135 2.78 12.10 -7.09
N TRP A 136 2.19 13.08 -7.77
CA TRP A 136 0.91 12.91 -8.45
C TRP A 136 1.12 12.15 -9.75
N VAL A 137 0.26 11.15 -9.98
CA VAL A 137 0.08 10.53 -11.29
C VAL A 137 -1.35 10.79 -11.71
N GLY A 138 -1.52 11.61 -12.74
CA GLY A 138 -2.81 11.92 -13.34
C GLY A 138 -3.01 11.17 -14.65
N VAL A 139 -4.12 10.45 -14.77
CA VAL A 139 -4.55 9.80 -16.02
C VAL A 139 -5.86 10.41 -16.49
N TYR A 140 -5.85 10.92 -17.71
CA TYR A 140 -7.03 11.44 -18.41
C TYR A 140 -7.37 10.53 -19.59
N ASP A 141 -8.66 10.28 -19.80
CA ASP A 141 -9.19 9.63 -20.99
C ASP A 141 -10.44 10.38 -21.45
N ARG A 142 -10.35 11.02 -22.61
CA ARG A 142 -11.43 11.81 -23.23
C ARG A 142 -12.69 10.98 -23.50
N GLN A 143 -12.52 9.68 -23.75
CA GLN A 143 -13.61 8.77 -24.07
C GLN A 143 -14.13 8.03 -22.85
N ARG A 144 -13.61 8.31 -21.65
CA ARG A 144 -14.07 7.68 -20.43
C ARG A 144 -15.51 8.09 -20.14
N ALA A 145 -16.39 7.09 -20.07
CA ALA A 145 -17.71 7.28 -19.50
C ALA A 145 -17.57 7.40 -17.97
N VAL A 146 -17.93 8.56 -17.42
CA VAL A 146 -18.20 8.67 -15.97
C VAL A 146 -19.45 7.86 -15.72
N VAL A 147 -19.35 6.82 -14.89
CA VAL A 147 -20.54 6.12 -14.42
C VAL A 147 -21.06 6.92 -13.23
N PRO A 148 -22.22 7.57 -13.32
CA PRO A 148 -22.76 8.31 -12.20
C PRO A 148 -23.00 7.35 -11.04
N CYS A 149 -22.52 7.73 -9.86
CA CYS A 149 -22.82 7.06 -8.61
C CYS A 149 -23.87 7.92 -7.92
N GLU A 150 -25.13 7.46 -7.95
CA GLU A 150 -26.26 8.23 -7.44
C GLU A 150 -26.74 7.66 -6.11
N ARG A 151 -26.83 6.33 -5.99
CA ARG A 151 -27.39 5.64 -4.83
C ARG A 151 -26.31 5.04 -3.96
N VAL A 152 -26.12 5.58 -2.76
CA VAL A 152 -25.05 5.17 -1.84
C VAL A 152 -25.60 4.64 -0.53
N LEU A 153 -25.20 3.43 -0.16
CA LEU A 153 -25.46 2.87 1.17
C LEU A 153 -24.25 3.14 2.07
N ILE A 154 -24.47 3.83 3.18
CA ILE A 154 -23.49 3.97 4.26
C ILE A 154 -23.87 2.97 5.34
N ALA A 155 -22.95 2.08 5.69
CA ALA A 155 -23.25 1.00 6.62
C ALA A 155 -22.20 0.86 7.71
N ALA A 156 -22.64 0.53 8.92
CA ALA A 156 -21.72 0.30 10.04
C ALA A 156 -22.29 -0.71 11.04
N PRO A 157 -21.51 -1.73 11.43
CA PRO A 157 -21.73 -2.42 12.69
C PRO A 157 -21.44 -1.46 13.86
N VAL A 158 -22.43 -1.28 14.74
CA VAL A 158 -22.36 -0.32 15.85
C VAL A 158 -22.30 -1.05 17.17
N ARG A 159 -21.13 -0.96 17.83
CA ARG A 159 -20.89 -1.42 19.19
C ARG A 159 -20.00 -0.41 19.90
N GLN A 160 -20.60 0.63 20.47
CA GLN A 160 -19.87 1.77 21.02
C GLN A 160 -20.43 2.21 22.38
N GLN A 161 -19.59 2.89 23.15
CA GLN A 161 -20.04 3.65 24.30
C GLN A 161 -20.88 4.86 23.85
N PRO A 162 -21.85 5.33 24.66
CA PRO A 162 -22.74 6.43 24.30
C PRO A 162 -22.02 7.68 23.78
N GLU A 163 -20.90 8.04 24.39
CA GLU A 163 -20.14 9.26 24.09
C GLU A 163 -19.48 9.18 22.71
N ILE A 164 -18.88 8.03 22.37
CA ILE A 164 -18.26 7.78 21.05
C ILE A 164 -19.34 7.73 19.97
N LEU A 165 -20.46 7.06 20.25
CA LEU A 165 -21.56 6.92 19.31
C LEU A 165 -22.16 8.27 18.94
N GLN A 166 -22.33 9.18 19.90
CA GLN A 166 -22.83 10.53 19.62
C GLN A 166 -21.93 11.30 18.65
N VAL A 167 -20.61 11.23 18.86
CA VAL A 167 -19.63 11.89 17.98
C VAL A 167 -19.66 11.27 16.57
N PHE A 168 -19.71 9.94 16.48
CA PHE A 168 -19.84 9.23 15.20
C PHE A 168 -21.09 9.67 14.43
N LEU A 169 -22.27 9.65 15.08
CA LEU A 169 -23.54 9.99 14.45
C LEU A 169 -23.63 11.47 14.07
N GLU A 170 -23.03 12.36 14.84
CA GLU A 170 -22.93 13.78 14.49
C GLU A 170 -22.06 13.96 13.23
N ALA A 171 -20.94 13.25 13.11
CA ALA A 171 -20.14 13.26 11.89
C ALA A 171 -20.94 12.76 10.67
N GLN A 172 -21.81 11.77 10.83
CA GLN A 172 -22.70 11.29 9.75
C GLN A 172 -23.72 12.37 9.34
N ARG A 173 -24.24 13.18 10.28
CA ARG A 173 -25.15 14.30 9.95
C ARG A 173 -24.48 15.40 9.15
N GLN A 174 -23.18 15.58 9.33
CA GLN A 174 -22.41 16.64 8.69
C GLN A 174 -21.84 16.24 7.32
N LEU A 175 -22.06 14.99 6.87
CA LEU A 175 -21.61 14.55 5.55
C LEU A 175 -22.26 15.40 4.44
N ASP A 176 -21.44 15.83 3.49
CA ASP A 176 -21.92 16.46 2.26
C ASP A 176 -22.46 15.38 1.32
N THR A 177 -23.78 15.19 1.39
CA THR A 177 -24.54 14.23 0.58
C THR A 177 -25.23 14.89 -0.62
N ALA A 178 -24.97 16.18 -0.89
CA ALA A 178 -25.70 16.90 -1.93
C ALA A 178 -25.49 16.27 -3.32
N GLY A 179 -26.59 15.94 -3.99
CA GLY A 179 -26.59 15.26 -5.29
C GLY A 179 -26.50 13.73 -5.21
N LEU A 180 -26.57 13.14 -4.02
CA LEU A 180 -26.58 11.69 -3.80
C LEU A 180 -27.90 11.24 -3.14
N GLU A 181 -28.45 10.10 -3.55
CA GLU A 181 -29.46 9.36 -2.80
C GLU A 181 -28.75 8.50 -1.74
N VAL A 182 -28.69 9.01 -0.50
CA VAL A 182 -28.02 8.31 0.61
C VAL A 182 -29.03 7.56 1.46
N ALA A 183 -28.65 6.33 1.84
CA ALA A 183 -29.31 5.56 2.87
C ALA A 183 -28.29 5.06 3.89
N TYR A 184 -28.75 4.83 5.11
CA TYR A 184 -27.96 4.23 6.19
C TYR A 184 -28.43 2.82 6.51
N LEU A 185 -27.48 1.93 6.80
CA LEU A 185 -27.75 0.64 7.43
C LEU A 185 -26.82 0.45 8.63
N PHE A 186 -27.39 0.52 9.83
CA PHE A 186 -26.64 0.28 11.05
C PHE A 186 -27.04 -1.04 11.71
N VAL A 187 -26.04 -1.83 12.07
CA VAL A 187 -26.26 -3.07 12.83
C VAL A 187 -26.03 -2.75 14.30
N ASP A 188 -27.11 -2.67 15.07
CA ASP A 188 -27.06 -2.52 16.52
C ASP A 188 -26.51 -3.79 17.16
N ASN A 189 -25.27 -3.69 17.62
CA ASN A 189 -24.53 -4.71 18.35
C ASN A 189 -23.98 -4.13 19.66
N ASN A 190 -24.65 -3.09 20.20
CA ASN A 190 -24.24 -2.43 21.43
C ASN A 190 -24.48 -3.32 22.66
N ASP A 191 -23.55 -3.27 23.61
CA ASP A 191 -23.75 -3.88 24.93
C ASP A 191 -24.53 -2.94 25.89
N ASP A 192 -24.37 -1.63 25.72
CA ASP A 192 -25.04 -0.61 26.53
C ASP A 192 -26.41 -0.24 25.92
N PRO A 193 -27.52 -0.43 26.65
CA PRO A 193 -28.87 -0.06 26.18
C PRO A 193 -29.01 1.43 25.83
N ARG A 194 -28.22 2.31 26.44
CA ARG A 194 -28.21 3.75 26.11
C ARG A 194 -27.70 3.98 24.69
N SER A 195 -26.67 3.25 24.26
CA SER A 195 -26.15 3.32 22.89
C SER A 195 -27.18 2.83 21.88
N THR A 196 -27.87 1.72 22.17
CA THR A 196 -29.02 1.26 21.36
C THR A 196 -30.09 2.35 21.24
N GLN A 197 -30.41 3.05 22.33
CA GLN A 197 -31.43 4.09 22.33
C GLN A 197 -30.99 5.35 21.56
N ILE A 198 -29.72 5.74 21.65
CA ILE A 198 -29.12 6.81 20.84
C ILE A 198 -29.20 6.47 19.34
N LEU A 199 -28.85 5.23 18.97
CA LEU A 199 -28.89 4.78 17.58
C LEU A 199 -30.31 4.79 17.00
N LYS A 200 -31.31 4.37 17.80
CA LYS A 200 -32.73 4.47 17.45
C LYS A 200 -33.18 5.92 17.27
N GLY A 201 -32.82 6.80 18.21
CA GLY A 201 -33.14 8.22 18.11
C GLY A 201 -32.55 8.87 16.85
N PHE A 202 -31.34 8.48 16.46
CA PHE A 202 -30.77 8.91 15.18
C PHE A 202 -31.62 8.43 14.00
N ALA A 203 -31.98 7.14 13.95
CA ALA A 203 -32.78 6.58 12.87
C ALA A 203 -34.15 7.26 12.69
N GLU A 204 -34.74 7.74 13.79
CA GLU A 204 -36.01 8.48 13.78
C GLU A 204 -35.85 9.94 13.33
N SER A 205 -34.70 10.56 13.61
CA SER A 205 -34.44 11.99 13.37
C SER A 205 -33.67 12.30 12.08
N ALA A 206 -33.07 11.29 11.46
CA ALA A 206 -32.17 11.49 10.33
C ALA A 206 -32.93 11.98 9.09
N GLU A 207 -32.28 12.85 8.31
CA GLU A 207 -32.79 13.31 7.03
C GLU A 207 -32.89 12.17 6.00
N HIS A 208 -31.90 11.27 6.03
CA HIS A 208 -31.81 10.12 5.14
C HIS A 208 -32.44 8.87 5.77
N SER A 209 -32.92 7.95 4.93
CA SER A 209 -33.50 6.68 5.41
C SER A 209 -32.47 5.86 6.19
N VAL A 210 -32.84 5.33 7.37
CA VAL A 210 -31.97 4.54 8.22
C VAL A 210 -32.61 3.18 8.50
N THR A 211 -31.95 2.12 8.07
CA THR A 211 -32.32 0.73 8.39
C THR A 211 -31.52 0.26 9.59
N LEU A 212 -32.21 -0.17 10.64
CA LEU A 212 -31.57 -0.76 11.81
C LEU A 212 -31.73 -2.28 11.80
N TRP A 213 -30.60 -2.99 11.82
CA TRP A 213 -30.57 -4.42 12.08
C TRP A 213 -30.15 -4.66 13.52
N HIS A 214 -30.69 -5.72 14.12
CA HIS A 214 -30.27 -6.14 15.46
C HIS A 214 -29.37 -7.37 15.37
N ALA A 215 -28.22 -7.33 16.02
CA ALA A 215 -27.36 -8.48 16.19
C ALA A 215 -27.62 -9.12 17.57
N ALA A 216 -27.98 -10.41 17.59
CA ALA A 216 -28.20 -11.13 18.85
C ALA A 216 -26.97 -11.08 19.77
N PRO A 217 -27.10 -10.92 21.10
CA PRO A 217 -25.95 -10.75 22.00
C PRO A 217 -24.90 -11.86 21.84
N GLY A 218 -23.63 -11.48 21.70
CA GLY A 218 -22.50 -12.41 21.68
C GLY A 218 -21.98 -12.70 23.09
N SER A 219 -21.17 -13.75 23.25
CA SER A 219 -20.43 -14.00 24.50
C SER A 219 -19.59 -12.76 24.88
N GLY A 220 -19.60 -12.41 26.17
CA GLY A 220 -19.07 -11.15 26.68
C GLY A 220 -17.65 -10.84 26.24
N TYR A 221 -17.46 -9.68 25.63
CA TYR A 221 -16.14 -9.14 25.27
C TYR A 221 -15.61 -8.36 26.47
N GLN A 222 -14.50 -8.80 27.06
CA GLN A 222 -13.79 -8.06 28.10
C GLN A 222 -12.67 -7.24 27.46
N ARG A 223 -12.81 -5.92 27.47
CA ARG A 223 -11.77 -4.97 27.04
C ARG A 223 -10.92 -4.60 28.26
N THR A 224 -9.61 -4.86 28.22
CA THR A 224 -8.65 -4.30 29.20
C THR A 224 -7.71 -3.33 28.51
N GLU A 225 -7.20 -2.35 29.24
CA GLU A 225 -6.37 -1.24 28.72
C GLU A 225 -5.02 -1.68 28.12
N HIS A 226 -4.65 -2.96 28.22
CA HIS A 226 -3.32 -3.43 27.83
C HIS A 226 -3.30 -4.57 26.80
N THR A 227 -4.43 -5.20 26.44
CA THR A 227 -4.46 -6.29 25.44
C THR A 227 -5.83 -6.42 24.75
N HIS A 228 -5.86 -6.25 23.42
CA HIS A 228 -7.01 -6.66 22.60
C HIS A 228 -6.92 -8.18 22.40
N HIS A 229 -7.54 -8.95 23.28
CA HIS A 229 -7.71 -10.39 23.05
C HIS A 229 -8.83 -10.60 22.01
N TRP A 230 -8.44 -10.68 20.74
CA TRP A 230 -9.35 -11.05 19.65
C TRP A 230 -9.64 -12.56 19.72
N GLU A 231 -10.72 -12.97 20.39
CA GLU A 231 -11.23 -14.32 20.18
C GLU A 231 -11.68 -14.47 18.72
N VAL A 232 -11.22 -15.53 18.06
CA VAL A 232 -11.49 -15.82 16.63
C VAL A 232 -12.98 -15.70 16.27
N GLY A 233 -13.88 -16.00 17.21
CA GLY A 233 -15.33 -15.87 17.03
C GLY A 233 -15.83 -14.44 16.79
N ILE A 234 -15.15 -13.41 17.32
CA ILE A 234 -15.53 -12.01 17.13
C ILE A 234 -15.25 -11.58 15.67
N VAL A 235 -14.12 -12.02 15.12
CA VAL A 235 -13.72 -11.73 13.74
C VAL A 235 -14.74 -12.34 12.77
N TRP A 236 -15.09 -13.62 12.94
CA TRP A 236 -16.09 -14.28 12.10
C TRP A 236 -17.48 -13.65 12.22
N ARG A 237 -17.87 -13.20 13.41
CA ARG A 237 -19.15 -12.53 13.61
C ARG A 237 -19.18 -11.19 12.87
N LEU A 238 -18.12 -10.39 12.94
CA LEU A 238 -18.02 -9.13 12.20
C LEU A 238 -18.00 -9.36 10.69
N ALA A 239 -17.27 -10.38 10.21
CA ALA A 239 -17.27 -10.78 8.81
C ALA A 239 -18.69 -11.13 8.33
N ALA A 240 -19.43 -11.97 9.08
CA ALA A 240 -20.80 -12.32 8.74
C ALA A 240 -21.76 -11.11 8.70
N LEU A 241 -21.55 -10.09 9.55
CA LEU A 241 -22.31 -8.85 9.47
C LEU A 241 -22.00 -8.08 8.18
N LYS A 242 -20.72 -7.92 7.84
CA LYS A 242 -20.28 -7.25 6.61
C LYS A 242 -20.77 -7.97 5.36
N ASP A 243 -20.76 -9.31 5.34
CA ASP A 243 -21.31 -10.12 4.25
C ASP A 243 -22.81 -9.88 4.03
N ARG A 244 -23.59 -9.78 5.12
CA ARG A 244 -25.02 -9.48 5.02
C ARG A 244 -25.29 -8.08 4.50
N ILE A 245 -24.50 -7.09 4.95
CA ILE A 245 -24.57 -5.71 4.44
C ILE A 245 -24.25 -5.68 2.94
N LEU A 246 -23.17 -6.35 2.51
CA LEU A 246 -22.78 -6.46 1.11
C LEU A 246 -23.91 -7.04 0.25
N ARG A 247 -24.51 -8.13 0.72
CA ARG A 247 -25.62 -8.79 0.03
C ARG A 247 -26.84 -7.89 -0.08
N TYR A 248 -27.21 -7.21 1.00
CA TYR A 248 -28.31 -6.24 0.98
C TYR A 248 -28.06 -5.10 0.01
N ALA A 249 -26.86 -4.51 0.02
CA ALA A 249 -26.49 -3.43 -0.89
C ALA A 249 -26.64 -3.86 -2.35
N TYR A 250 -26.18 -5.08 -2.67
CA TYR A 250 -26.28 -5.66 -4.00
C TYR A 250 -27.73 -5.94 -4.42
N GLU A 251 -28.53 -6.59 -3.56
CA GLU A 251 -29.92 -6.95 -3.85
C GLU A 251 -30.83 -5.70 -3.97
N ALA A 252 -30.55 -4.64 -3.21
CA ALA A 252 -31.28 -3.37 -3.26
C ALA A 252 -30.80 -2.41 -4.37
N GLY A 253 -29.78 -2.79 -5.13
CA GLY A 253 -29.29 -2.03 -6.29
C GLY A 253 -28.67 -0.68 -5.93
N TYR A 254 -27.83 -0.63 -4.89
CA TYR A 254 -26.99 0.53 -4.61
C TYR A 254 -25.77 0.57 -5.55
N ASP A 255 -25.38 1.77 -5.98
CA ASP A 255 -24.22 1.99 -6.86
C ASP A 255 -22.90 1.88 -6.08
N ALA A 256 -22.92 2.29 -4.81
CA ALA A 256 -21.80 2.20 -3.89
C ALA A 256 -22.23 1.78 -2.48
N LEU A 257 -21.34 1.08 -1.80
CA LEU A 257 -21.44 0.73 -0.39
C LEU A 257 -20.20 1.27 0.33
N TRP A 258 -20.41 2.12 1.33
CA TRP A 258 -19.36 2.54 2.24
C TRP A 258 -19.56 1.86 3.59
N ILE A 259 -18.74 0.85 3.89
CA ILE A 259 -18.71 0.24 5.22
C ILE A 259 -17.73 1.01 6.09
N LEU A 260 -18.22 1.53 7.21
CA LEU A 260 -17.47 2.29 8.21
C LEU A 260 -17.39 1.54 9.53
N ASP A 261 -16.31 1.78 10.26
CA ASP A 261 -16.23 1.45 11.68
C ASP A 261 -16.86 2.58 12.50
N SER A 262 -17.61 2.21 13.55
CA SER A 262 -18.42 3.15 14.33
C SER A 262 -17.63 4.02 15.32
N ASP A 263 -16.30 3.90 15.35
CA ASP A 263 -15.36 4.75 16.08
C ASP A 263 -14.61 5.76 15.18
N LEU A 264 -14.95 5.82 13.89
CA LEU A 264 -14.31 6.74 12.95
C LEU A 264 -15.10 8.05 12.79
N VAL A 265 -14.41 9.18 12.96
CA VAL A 265 -14.92 10.51 12.61
C VAL A 265 -14.36 10.91 11.25
N VAL A 266 -15.23 11.16 10.29
CA VAL A 266 -14.87 11.49 8.91
C VAL A 266 -15.18 12.94 8.58
N ALA A 267 -14.39 13.53 7.67
CA ALA A 267 -14.63 14.89 7.21
C ALA A 267 -15.91 14.97 6.35
N PRO A 268 -16.64 16.11 6.37
CA PRO A 268 -17.89 16.29 5.61
C PRO A 268 -17.83 15.88 4.13
N ASN A 269 -16.74 16.23 3.42
CA ASN A 269 -16.58 15.97 2.00
C ASN A 269 -16.03 14.57 1.65
N HIS A 270 -15.77 13.72 2.65
CA HIS A 270 -15.03 12.48 2.46
C HIS A 270 -15.79 11.47 1.59
N LEU A 271 -17.11 11.39 1.72
CA LEU A 271 -17.96 10.52 0.91
C LEU A 271 -17.82 10.83 -0.59
N LYS A 272 -18.01 12.10 -0.97
CA LYS A 272 -17.87 12.54 -2.36
C LYS A 272 -16.46 12.36 -2.88
N HIS A 273 -15.46 12.58 -2.02
CA HIS A 273 -14.07 12.31 -2.36
C HIS A 273 -13.88 10.84 -2.73
N LEU A 274 -14.35 9.89 -1.92
CA LEU A 274 -14.24 8.46 -2.21
C LEU A 274 -14.97 8.05 -3.48
N ILE A 275 -16.17 8.58 -3.71
CA ILE A 275 -16.94 8.34 -4.95
C ILE A 275 -16.15 8.83 -6.17
N ALA A 276 -15.54 10.01 -6.08
CA ALA A 276 -14.73 10.58 -7.15
C ALA A 276 -13.45 9.78 -7.47
N GLN A 277 -12.95 8.96 -6.54
CA GLN A 277 -11.81 8.08 -6.79
C GLN A 277 -12.17 6.86 -7.65
N GLU A 278 -13.46 6.52 -7.79
CA GLU A 278 -13.95 5.37 -8.56
C GLU A 278 -13.17 4.06 -8.27
N ALA A 279 -12.76 3.85 -7.01
CA ALA A 279 -11.91 2.73 -6.64
C ALA A 279 -12.60 1.38 -7.00
N PRO A 280 -11.96 0.53 -7.80
CA PRO A 280 -12.63 -0.63 -8.41
C PRO A 280 -12.88 -1.78 -7.42
N ILE A 281 -14.02 -2.44 -7.57
CA ILE A 281 -14.25 -3.76 -6.98
C ILE A 281 -13.54 -4.82 -7.85
N VAL A 282 -12.39 -5.27 -7.37
CA VAL A 282 -11.52 -6.23 -8.06
C VAL A 282 -12.10 -7.65 -8.03
N VAL A 283 -12.28 -8.26 -9.20
CA VAL A 283 -12.74 -9.66 -9.36
C VAL A 283 -11.64 -10.62 -9.78
N SER A 284 -10.49 -10.12 -10.20
CA SER A 284 -9.32 -10.97 -10.45
C SER A 284 -8.04 -10.18 -10.33
N VAL A 285 -7.03 -10.80 -9.70
CA VAL A 285 -5.68 -10.25 -9.65
C VAL A 285 -4.72 -11.20 -10.38
N VAL A 286 -3.80 -10.64 -11.18
CA VAL A 286 -2.71 -11.37 -11.85
C VAL A 286 -1.39 -10.71 -11.48
N ALA A 287 -0.47 -11.46 -10.89
CA ALA A 287 0.89 -11.05 -10.63
C ALA A 287 1.80 -11.30 -11.84
N LEU A 288 2.62 -10.30 -12.15
CA LEU A 288 3.71 -10.34 -13.10
C LEU A 288 5.03 -10.19 -12.32
N PHE A 289 5.77 -11.29 -12.20
CA PHE A 289 7.04 -11.33 -11.49
C PHE A 289 8.18 -10.75 -12.34
N PRO A 290 9.22 -10.19 -11.70
CA PRO A 290 10.32 -9.53 -12.42
C PRO A 290 11.19 -10.52 -13.23
N PHE A 291 11.07 -11.81 -12.93
CA PHE A 291 11.71 -12.92 -13.66
C PHE A 291 10.79 -13.56 -14.71
N GLY A 292 9.72 -12.87 -15.11
CA GLY A 292 8.85 -13.25 -16.24
C GLY A 292 7.75 -14.26 -15.91
N GLU A 293 7.67 -14.79 -14.69
CA GLU A 293 6.56 -15.65 -14.29
C GLU A 293 5.27 -14.83 -14.15
N VAL A 294 4.15 -15.38 -14.65
CA VAL A 294 2.82 -14.77 -14.54
C VAL A 294 1.93 -15.69 -13.74
N LYS A 295 1.30 -15.18 -12.68
CA LYS A 295 0.41 -15.96 -11.81
C LYS A 295 -0.93 -15.26 -11.62
N LYS A 296 -2.02 -15.96 -11.89
CA LYS A 296 -3.33 -15.56 -11.38
C LYS A 296 -3.38 -15.81 -9.88
N LEU A 297 -3.78 -14.80 -9.09
CA LEU A 297 -4.01 -14.95 -7.67
C LEU A 297 -5.38 -15.61 -7.44
N ARG A 298 -5.45 -16.42 -6.39
CA ARG A 298 -6.69 -16.98 -5.85
C ARG A 298 -7.18 -16.07 -4.74
N TYR A 299 -8.43 -15.63 -4.83
CA TYR A 299 -9.11 -14.99 -3.70
C TYR A 299 -9.47 -16.05 -2.65
N LEU A 300 -9.17 -15.77 -1.40
CA LEU A 300 -9.52 -16.58 -0.23
C LEU A 300 -10.64 -15.84 0.53
N PRO A 301 -11.92 -16.21 0.33
CA PRO A 301 -13.05 -15.46 0.89
C PRO A 301 -13.07 -15.42 2.42
N GLU A 302 -12.57 -16.48 3.05
CA GLU A 302 -12.47 -16.63 4.51
C GLU A 302 -11.49 -15.64 5.17
N GLU A 303 -10.48 -15.20 4.43
CA GLU A 303 -9.41 -14.32 4.91
C GLU A 303 -9.47 -12.92 4.28
N ASP A 304 -10.36 -12.72 3.30
CA ASP A 304 -10.46 -11.52 2.45
C ASP A 304 -9.11 -11.11 1.82
N ILE A 305 -8.33 -12.09 1.35
CA ILE A 305 -7.02 -11.85 0.71
C ILE A 305 -6.93 -12.49 -0.67
N TRP A 306 -6.15 -11.84 -1.54
CA TRP A 306 -5.65 -12.43 -2.78
C TRP A 306 -4.30 -13.10 -2.54
N GLN A 307 -4.18 -14.38 -2.84
CA GLN A 307 -2.97 -15.16 -2.61
C GLN A 307 -2.47 -15.85 -3.88
N THR A 308 -1.15 -15.88 -4.05
CA THR A 308 -0.47 -16.80 -4.97
C THR A 308 0.78 -17.35 -4.30
N ARG A 309 1.29 -18.46 -4.85
CA ARG A 309 2.60 -19.02 -4.50
C ARG A 309 3.46 -19.04 -5.77
N PHE A 310 4.73 -18.71 -5.60
CA PHE A 310 5.72 -18.70 -6.67
C PHE A 310 7.02 -19.32 -6.17
N LEU A 311 7.86 -19.76 -7.10
CA LEU A 311 9.20 -20.23 -6.79
C LEU A 311 10.17 -19.19 -7.35
N ALA A 312 10.92 -18.55 -6.46
CA ALA A 312 11.98 -17.65 -6.89
C ALA A 312 13.06 -18.46 -7.64
N PRO A 313 13.48 -18.03 -8.84
CA PRO A 313 14.62 -18.63 -9.54
C PRO A 313 15.88 -18.60 -8.67
N ARG A 314 16.73 -19.64 -8.79
CA ARG A 314 17.94 -19.77 -7.96
C ARG A 314 18.99 -18.70 -8.26
N ASP A 315 18.94 -18.12 -9.43
CA ASP A 315 19.80 -17.06 -9.95
C ASP A 315 19.22 -15.66 -9.73
N LEU A 316 18.01 -15.55 -9.16
CA LEU A 316 17.45 -14.26 -8.77
C LEU A 316 18.31 -13.64 -7.66
N ALA A 317 18.83 -12.43 -7.91
CA ALA A 317 19.69 -11.75 -6.96
C ALA A 317 19.00 -11.50 -5.61
N ASP A 318 19.76 -11.59 -4.51
CA ASP A 318 19.27 -11.17 -3.20
C ASP A 318 18.89 -9.68 -3.22
N GLY A 319 17.81 -9.32 -2.54
CA GLY A 319 17.32 -7.95 -2.47
C GLY A 319 15.79 -7.84 -2.55
N ALA A 320 15.31 -6.58 -2.55
CA ALA A 320 13.91 -6.27 -2.76
C ALA A 320 13.57 -6.27 -4.26
N HIS A 321 12.49 -6.95 -4.60
CA HIS A 321 12.00 -7.13 -5.96
C HIS A 321 10.56 -6.64 -6.05
N GLN A 322 10.22 -6.00 -7.17
CA GLN A 322 8.86 -5.52 -7.43
C GLN A 322 8.07 -6.59 -8.20
N VAL A 323 6.84 -6.86 -7.76
CA VAL A 323 5.83 -7.64 -8.47
C VAL A 323 4.70 -6.71 -8.88
N ARG A 324 4.38 -6.68 -10.17
CA ARG A 324 3.25 -5.90 -10.69
C ARG A 324 1.97 -6.73 -10.61
N LEU A 325 0.93 -6.17 -10.05
CA LEU A 325 -0.41 -6.74 -9.99
C LEU A 325 -1.28 -6.07 -11.05
N LEU A 326 -1.92 -6.88 -11.88
CA LEU A 326 -3.02 -6.47 -12.75
C LEU A 326 -4.33 -6.85 -12.07
N LEU A 327 -5.08 -5.85 -11.62
CA LEU A 327 -6.36 -6.02 -10.95
C LEU A 327 -7.45 -5.75 -11.97
N ARG A 328 -8.40 -6.67 -12.15
CA ARG A 328 -9.53 -6.48 -13.06
C ARG A 328 -10.81 -6.38 -12.26
N ASP A 329 -11.68 -5.45 -12.60
CA ASP A 329 -12.99 -5.29 -11.97
C ASP A 329 -14.11 -6.09 -12.67
N ARG A 330 -15.34 -5.99 -12.15
CA ARG A 330 -16.54 -6.63 -12.73
C ARG A 330 -16.87 -6.14 -14.14
N LYS A 331 -16.49 -4.91 -14.50
CA LYS A 331 -16.75 -4.28 -15.80
C LYS A 331 -15.66 -4.63 -16.83
N GLY A 332 -14.64 -5.40 -16.43
CA GLY A 332 -13.53 -5.79 -17.27
C GLY A 332 -12.40 -4.76 -17.36
N GLN A 333 -12.49 -3.65 -16.60
CA GLN A 333 -11.46 -2.63 -16.52
C GLN A 333 -10.26 -3.18 -15.75
N VAL A 334 -9.04 -2.82 -16.17
CA VAL A 334 -7.80 -3.30 -15.58
C VAL A 334 -7.04 -2.14 -14.95
N PHE A 335 -6.71 -2.32 -13.68
CA PHE A 335 -5.94 -1.44 -12.82
C PHE A 335 -4.61 -2.10 -12.52
N ARG A 336 -3.61 -1.29 -12.16
CA ARG A 336 -2.26 -1.79 -11.90
C ARG A 336 -1.81 -1.32 -10.52
N GLU A 337 -1.13 -2.20 -9.81
CA GLU A 337 -0.51 -1.92 -8.51
C GLU A 337 0.85 -2.59 -8.46
N SER A 338 1.82 -2.07 -7.70
CA SER A 338 3.09 -2.74 -7.44
C SER A 338 3.22 -3.10 -5.97
N LYS A 339 3.67 -4.33 -5.68
CA LYS A 339 4.06 -4.78 -4.35
C LYS A 339 5.51 -5.23 -4.36
N SER A 340 6.19 -5.19 -3.22
CA SER A 340 7.55 -5.71 -3.09
C SER A 340 7.59 -7.06 -2.38
N PHE A 341 8.55 -7.90 -2.76
CA PHE A 341 8.96 -9.10 -2.01
C PHE A 341 10.49 -9.12 -1.88
N VAL A 342 11.00 -9.76 -0.83
CA VAL A 342 12.44 -9.81 -0.57
C VAL A 342 12.96 -11.22 -0.79
N ILE A 343 14.07 -11.34 -1.52
CA ILE A 343 14.83 -12.57 -1.65
C ILE A 343 16.08 -12.46 -0.78
N LEU A 344 16.21 -13.38 0.18
CA LEU A 344 17.41 -13.58 0.99
C LEU A 344 17.79 -15.05 0.89
N SER A 345 18.74 -15.37 0.00
CA SER A 345 19.22 -16.75 -0.20
C SER A 345 20.37 -17.13 0.75
N LYS A 346 21.00 -16.14 1.39
CA LYS A 346 22.16 -16.33 2.27
C LYS A 346 21.77 -16.16 3.74
N PRO A 347 22.08 -17.14 4.61
CA PRO A 347 21.93 -16.99 6.06
C PRO A 347 22.71 -15.78 6.58
N PRO A 348 22.24 -15.13 7.66
CA PRO A 348 22.93 -13.98 8.22
C PRO A 348 24.32 -14.34 8.72
N LEU A 349 25.29 -13.43 8.57
CA LEU A 349 26.61 -13.63 9.16
C LEU A 349 26.52 -13.35 10.66
N VAL A 350 26.98 -14.27 11.51
CA VAL A 350 26.96 -14.13 12.98
C VAL A 350 28.37 -14.28 13.55
N ARG A 351 28.75 -13.34 14.42
CA ARG A 351 30.01 -13.32 15.18
C ARG A 351 29.75 -12.94 16.64
N ALA A 352 29.78 -13.93 17.52
CA ALA A 352 29.58 -13.81 18.96
C ALA A 352 30.91 -13.82 19.73
N ARG A 353 30.97 -13.03 20.79
CA ARG A 353 32.08 -12.98 21.75
C ARG A 353 31.54 -12.73 23.15
N LEU A 354 32.19 -13.32 24.15
CA LEU A 354 31.91 -13.04 25.56
C LEU A 354 32.89 -11.98 26.06
N ASP A 355 32.44 -11.10 26.95
CA ASP A 355 33.30 -10.15 27.64
C ASP A 355 34.32 -10.85 28.55
N LYS A 356 33.95 -12.02 29.07
CA LYS A 356 34.82 -12.94 29.79
C LYS A 356 34.52 -14.38 29.41
N THR A 357 35.58 -15.19 29.32
CA THR A 357 35.50 -16.61 29.01
C THR A 357 35.51 -17.51 30.25
N ARG A 358 35.62 -16.90 31.44
CA ARG A 358 35.58 -17.58 32.75
C ARG A 358 34.67 -16.80 33.70
N ALA A 359 33.81 -17.47 34.45
CA ALA A 359 32.88 -16.84 35.40
C ALA A 359 32.51 -17.77 36.55
N ARG A 360 32.12 -17.21 37.70
CA ARG A 360 31.59 -17.98 38.83
C ARG A 360 30.07 -18.14 38.75
N PRO A 361 29.47 -19.14 39.41
CA PRO A 361 28.03 -19.23 39.57
C PRO A 361 27.46 -17.92 40.18
N GLY A 362 26.37 -17.42 39.60
CA GLY A 362 25.73 -16.14 39.95
C GLY A 362 26.36 -14.90 39.30
N GLU A 363 27.53 -15.00 38.67
CA GLU A 363 28.19 -13.88 38.02
C GLU A 363 27.53 -13.53 36.68
N THR A 364 27.36 -12.24 36.40
CA THR A 364 26.85 -11.76 35.12
C THR A 364 27.94 -11.77 34.05
N VAL A 365 27.65 -12.38 32.90
CA VAL A 365 28.48 -12.40 31.69
C VAL A 365 27.75 -11.66 30.58
N ARG A 366 28.47 -10.83 29.83
CA ARG A 366 27.95 -10.12 28.66
C ARG A 366 28.35 -10.84 27.39
N ILE A 367 27.37 -11.10 26.53
CA ILE A 367 27.61 -11.49 25.15
C ILE A 367 27.49 -10.28 24.22
N GLN A 368 28.43 -10.16 23.30
CA GLN A 368 28.39 -9.24 22.16
C GLN A 368 28.27 -10.05 20.87
N VAL A 369 27.34 -9.66 20.00
CA VAL A 369 27.08 -10.33 18.73
C VAL A 369 27.08 -9.30 17.60
N ALA A 370 28.03 -9.44 16.68
CA ALA A 370 27.96 -8.81 15.38
C ALA A 370 27.14 -9.70 14.44
N ALA A 371 26.13 -9.12 13.82
CA ALA A 371 25.24 -9.81 12.89
C ALA A 371 25.07 -8.98 11.62
N SER A 372 24.81 -9.60 10.47
CA SER A 372 24.50 -8.88 9.24
C SER A 372 23.20 -8.09 9.38
N GLU A 373 23.07 -7.00 8.62
CA GLU A 373 21.92 -6.09 8.63
C GLU A 373 20.57 -6.80 8.39
N THR A 374 20.59 -7.92 7.67
CA THR A 374 19.42 -8.74 7.37
C THR A 374 18.86 -9.52 8.57
N THR A 375 19.55 -9.50 9.72
CA THR A 375 19.19 -10.28 10.90
C THR A 375 17.99 -9.67 11.63
N ARG A 376 16.93 -10.47 11.81
CA ARG A 376 15.69 -10.06 12.50
C ARG A 376 15.74 -10.36 13.99
N THR A 377 16.21 -11.54 14.38
CA THR A 377 16.24 -11.99 15.78
C THR A 377 17.53 -12.71 16.10
N ILE A 378 18.04 -12.49 17.33
CA ILE A 378 19.22 -13.16 17.85
C ILE A 378 18.92 -13.69 19.24
N PHE A 379 19.23 -14.96 19.47
CA PHE A 379 19.10 -15.61 20.79
C PHE A 379 20.39 -16.32 21.17
N ALA A 380 20.79 -16.20 22.43
CA ALA A 380 21.83 -17.01 23.04
C ALA A 380 21.21 -18.08 23.93
N ARG A 381 21.70 -19.31 23.85
CA ARG A 381 21.24 -20.46 24.65
C ARG A 381 22.41 -21.22 25.22
N MET A 382 22.34 -21.54 26.51
CA MET A 382 23.30 -22.39 27.21
C MET A 382 22.53 -23.28 28.17
N TYR A 383 23.10 -24.44 28.49
CA TYR A 383 22.54 -25.34 29.48
C TYR A 383 22.25 -24.62 30.82
N GLY A 384 21.06 -24.83 31.37
CA GLY A 384 20.63 -24.20 32.63
C GLY A 384 20.14 -22.75 32.49
N LEU A 385 20.17 -22.15 31.30
CA LEU A 385 19.66 -20.80 31.04
C LEU A 385 18.40 -20.81 30.16
N PRO A 386 17.39 -19.95 30.44
CA PRO A 386 16.37 -19.64 29.46
C PRO A 386 17.02 -18.96 28.23
N ALA A 387 16.36 -19.02 27.08
CA ALA A 387 16.86 -18.36 25.88
C ALA A 387 16.99 -16.84 26.14
N VAL A 388 18.19 -16.32 25.96
CA VAL A 388 18.50 -14.92 26.23
C VAL A 388 18.38 -14.15 24.91
N PRO A 389 17.44 -13.19 24.78
CA PRO A 389 17.37 -12.35 23.59
C PRO A 389 18.55 -11.38 23.54
N VAL A 390 19.27 -11.35 22.43
CA VAL A 390 20.35 -10.38 22.19
C VAL A 390 19.79 -9.22 21.38
N ARG A 391 19.94 -7.99 21.88
CA ARG A 391 19.34 -6.79 21.29
C ARG A 391 20.39 -5.75 20.94
N TRP A 392 20.10 -4.92 19.94
CA TRP A 392 20.95 -3.78 19.59
C TRP A 392 21.14 -2.84 20.78
N ASN A 393 22.41 -2.49 21.04
CA ASN A 393 22.78 -1.52 22.06
C ASN A 393 23.52 -0.35 21.38
N GLN A 394 22.88 0.83 21.38
CA GLN A 394 23.42 2.04 20.75
C GLN A 394 24.76 2.50 21.33
N GLN A 395 24.99 2.33 22.64
CA GLN A 395 26.24 2.76 23.28
C GLN A 395 27.40 1.84 22.93
N ALA A 396 27.13 0.54 22.77
CA ALA A 396 28.13 -0.47 22.43
C ALA A 396 28.33 -0.63 20.91
N LEU A 397 27.47 -0.01 20.08
CA LEU A 397 27.41 -0.20 18.62
C LEU A 397 27.41 -1.68 18.21
N ALA A 398 26.74 -2.52 19.01
CA ALA A 398 26.71 -3.96 18.83
C ALA A 398 25.42 -4.54 19.42
N ASN A 399 25.05 -5.76 19.01
CA ASN A 399 23.99 -6.49 19.71
C ASN A 399 24.57 -7.07 21.00
N THR A 400 23.95 -6.78 22.14
CA THR A 400 24.43 -7.24 23.45
C THR A 400 23.32 -7.89 24.26
N ALA A 401 23.70 -8.83 25.12
CA ALA A 401 22.85 -9.32 26.21
C ALA A 401 23.69 -9.65 27.43
N ASP A 402 23.09 -9.47 28.60
CA ASP A 402 23.66 -9.88 29.87
C ASP A 402 22.90 -11.08 30.39
N PHE A 403 23.62 -12.08 30.90
CA PHE A 403 23.03 -13.22 31.57
C PHE A 403 23.83 -13.56 32.83
N ALA A 404 23.13 -13.93 33.90
CA ALA A 404 23.77 -14.45 35.10
C ALA A 404 24.04 -15.94 34.92
N VAL A 405 25.26 -16.40 35.20
CA VAL A 405 25.56 -17.85 35.25
C VAL A 405 24.67 -18.47 36.33
N PRO A 406 23.85 -19.48 36.03
CA PRO A 406 23.00 -20.11 37.03
C PRO A 406 23.77 -20.54 38.28
N ALA A 407 23.29 -20.15 39.46
CA ALA A 407 23.98 -20.39 40.74
C ALA A 407 24.18 -21.88 41.07
N HIS A 408 23.43 -22.78 40.42
CA HIS A 408 23.49 -24.23 40.61
C HIS A 408 24.36 -24.95 39.57
N LEU A 409 25.00 -24.24 38.63
CA LEU A 409 25.87 -24.87 37.64
C LEU A 409 27.17 -25.35 38.29
N PRO A 410 27.56 -26.62 38.12
CA PRO A 410 28.86 -27.10 38.55
C PRO A 410 29.99 -26.48 37.71
N ALA A 411 31.21 -26.45 38.27
CA ALA A 411 32.39 -26.04 37.52
C ALA A 411 32.60 -26.93 36.28
N GLY A 412 32.91 -26.32 35.14
CA GLY A 412 32.98 -27.01 33.86
C GLY A 412 32.94 -26.07 32.67
N ARG A 413 33.12 -26.62 31.47
CA ARG A 413 33.01 -25.86 30.21
C ARG A 413 31.61 -26.01 29.63
N TYR A 414 30.99 -24.87 29.35
CA TYR A 414 29.64 -24.80 28.81
C TYR A 414 29.67 -24.11 27.45
N THR A 415 28.93 -24.70 26.51
CA THR A 415 28.75 -24.14 25.17
C THR A 415 27.52 -23.25 25.17
N LEU A 416 27.74 -21.98 24.80
CA LEU A 416 26.69 -21.01 24.52
C LEU A 416 26.50 -20.95 23.01
N SER A 417 25.32 -21.37 22.55
CA SER A 417 24.90 -21.34 21.16
C SER A 417 24.14 -20.04 20.87
N VAL A 418 24.68 -19.23 19.96
CA VAL A 418 24.04 -18.04 19.42
C VAL A 418 23.38 -18.39 18.10
N THR A 419 22.08 -18.12 17.99
CA THR A 419 21.28 -18.35 16.79
C THR A 419 20.76 -17.01 16.30
N ALA A 420 20.96 -16.72 15.02
CA ALA A 420 20.39 -15.57 14.35
C ALA A 420 19.46 -16.02 13.23
N GLU A 421 18.35 -15.32 13.06
CA GLU A 421 17.35 -15.59 12.04
C GLU A 421 17.06 -14.30 11.27
N ASP A 422 17.00 -14.38 9.95
CA ASP A 422 16.63 -13.25 9.08
C ASP A 422 15.12 -13.21 8.77
N MET A 423 14.70 -12.25 7.93
CA MET A 423 13.29 -12.10 7.53
C MET A 423 12.77 -13.22 6.61
N ALA A 424 13.67 -13.98 5.98
CA ALA A 424 13.33 -15.15 5.15
C ALA A 424 13.41 -16.46 5.96
N HIS A 425 13.56 -16.37 7.28
CA HIS A 425 13.73 -17.50 8.20
C HIS A 425 15.00 -18.33 7.96
N ASN A 426 16.02 -17.77 7.29
CA ASN A 426 17.33 -18.43 7.26
C ASN A 426 17.98 -18.33 8.64
N ILE A 427 18.58 -19.43 9.07
CA ILE A 427 19.19 -19.53 10.39
C ILE A 427 20.71 -19.63 10.26
N ALA A 428 21.42 -18.81 11.02
CA ALA A 428 22.84 -18.95 11.26
C ALA A 428 23.12 -19.23 12.73
N ARG A 429 24.15 -20.05 12.99
CA ARG A 429 24.52 -20.46 14.34
C ARG A 429 26.00 -20.30 14.57
N GLN A 430 26.36 -19.87 15.77
CA GLN A 430 27.73 -19.85 16.25
C GLN A 430 27.78 -20.28 17.71
N GLU A 431 28.85 -20.98 18.06
CA GLU A 431 29.09 -21.44 19.42
C GLU A 431 30.29 -20.70 20.04
N VAL A 432 30.14 -20.32 21.30
CA VAL A 432 31.21 -19.75 22.13
C VAL A 432 31.28 -20.51 23.45
N GLN A 433 32.47 -20.58 24.04
CA GLN A 433 32.73 -21.37 25.25
C GLN A 433 32.83 -20.47 26.48
N LEU A 434 32.18 -20.87 27.56
CA LEU A 434 32.29 -20.28 28.89
C LEU A 434 32.76 -21.35 29.89
N GLU A 435 33.86 -21.09 30.58
CA GLU A 435 34.33 -21.93 31.68
C GLU A 435 33.76 -21.43 33.01
N VAL A 436 32.92 -22.24 33.66
CA VAL A 436 32.44 -21.97 35.01
C VAL A 436 33.49 -22.48 35.98
N VAL A 437 34.00 -21.57 36.82
CA VAL A 437 35.01 -21.85 37.85
C VAL A 437 34.39 -21.83 39.24
N PRO A 438 34.98 -22.51 40.23
CA PRO A 438 34.49 -22.52 41.60
C PRO A 438 34.36 -21.12 42.24
#